data_AF-A0A654U4S5-F1
#
_entry.id   AF-A0A654U4S5-F1
#
_cell.length_a   1.000
_cell.length_b   1.000
_cell.length_c   1.000
_cell.angle_alpha   90.00
_cell.angle_beta   90.00
_cell.angle_gamma   90.00
#
_symmetry.space_group_name_H-M   'P 1'
#
loop_
_entity.id
_entity.type
_entity.pdbx_description
1 polymer ?
#
loop_
_entity_poly.entity_id
_entity_poly.type
_entity_poly.pdbx_seq_one_letter_code
_entity_poly.pdbx_strand_id
1 'polypeptide(L)' 'MHPDVWELAGHVSPNPGGVGPLTRAFLLTNVVELAERR' A
#
# COMPACT_ATOMS: atom_id res chain seq x y z
N MET A 1 -4.31 2.83 16.84
CA MET A 1 -5.60 3.02 16.13
C MET A 1 -6.62 3.39 17.18
N HIS A 2 -7.36 4.47 16.99
CA HIS A 2 -8.49 4.74 17.86
C HIS A 2 -9.62 3.78 17.47
N PRO A 3 -10.28 3.08 18.42
CA PRO A 3 -11.18 1.97 18.10
C PRO A 3 -12.35 2.35 17.18
N ASP A 4 -12.87 3.58 17.34
CA ASP A 4 -14.02 4.13 16.60
C ASP A 4 -13.76 4.43 15.12
N VAL A 5 -12.51 4.48 14.66
CA VAL A 5 -12.16 4.80 13.26
C VAL A 5 -12.75 3.77 12.29
N TRP A 6 -12.88 2.52 12.73
CA TRP A 6 -13.50 1.46 11.94
C TRP A 6 -15.01 1.64 11.72
N GLU A 7 -15.67 2.40 12.58
CA GLU A 7 -17.12 2.63 12.54
C GLU A 7 -17.46 3.91 11.75
N LEU A 8 -16.55 4.89 11.75
CA LEU A 8 -16.80 6.22 11.18
C LEU A 8 -16.19 6.42 9.79
N ALA A 9 -15.08 5.75 9.48
CA ALA A 9 -14.42 5.94 8.20
C ALA A 9 -15.17 5.23 7.06
N GLY A 10 -15.33 5.91 5.92
CA GLY A 10 -15.92 5.27 4.73
C GLY A 10 -15.06 4.13 4.16
N HIS A 11 -13.75 4.16 4.39
CA HIS A 11 -12.81 3.10 4.01
C HIS A 11 -11.64 3.05 4.99
N VAL A 12 -11.15 1.84 5.27
CA VAL A 12 -9.97 1.61 6.11
C VAL A 12 -9.06 0.58 5.43
N SER A 13 -7.77 0.89 5.33
CA SER A 13 -6.77 -0.10 4.90
C SER A 13 -6.25 -0.87 6.12
N PRO A 14 -6.38 -2.20 6.17
CA PRO A 14 -6.01 -2.97 7.36
C PRO A 14 -4.50 -3.11 7.55
N ASN A 15 -4.06 -3.42 8.76
CA ASN A 15 -2.68 -3.80 9.03
C ASN A 15 -2.66 -5.11 9.87
N PRO A 16 -2.17 -6.24 9.33
CA PRO A 16 -1.58 -6.42 8.00
C PRO A 16 -2.62 -6.50 6.86
N GLY A 17 -2.16 -6.49 5.61
CA GLY A 17 -3.00 -6.73 4.42
C GLY A 17 -3.45 -5.47 3.67
N GLY A 18 -3.18 -4.27 4.20
CA GLY A 18 -3.51 -3.00 3.56
C GLY A 18 -2.48 -2.59 2.51
N VAL A 19 -1.79 -1.49 2.74
CA VAL A 19 -0.85 -0.92 1.75
C VAL A 19 0.44 -1.73 1.57
N GLY A 20 0.81 -2.56 2.55
CA GLY A 20 2.09 -3.29 2.57
C GLY A 20 2.38 -4.15 1.33
N PRO A 21 1.44 -4.99 0.85
CA PRO A 21 1.60 -5.71 -0.42
C PRO A 21 1.87 -4.80 -1.63
N LEU A 22 1.17 -3.65 -1.73
CA LEU A 22 1.39 -2.70 -2.81
C LEU A 22 2.72 -1.97 -2.69
N THR A 23 3.20 -1.68 -1.49
CA THR A 23 4.56 -1.12 -1.30
C THR A 23 5.61 -2.04 -1.90
N ARG A 24 5.53 -3.36 -1.67
CA ARG A 24 6.46 -4.31 -2.30
C ARG A 24 6.31 -4.35 -3.82
N ALA A 25 5.08 -4.32 -4.32
CA ALA A 25 4.83 -4.29 -5.76
C ALA A 25 5.46 -3.05 -6.41
N PHE A 26 5.24 -1.87 -5.82
CA PHE A 26 5.79 -0.61 -6.34
C PHE A 26 7.32 -0.54 -6.26
N LEU A 27 7.95 -1.17 -5.27
CA LEU A 27 9.41 -1.31 -5.26
C LEU A 27 9.90 -2.06 -6.51
N LEU A 28 9.21 -3.12 -6.93
CA LEU A 28 9.55 -3.85 -8.16
C LEU A 28 9.23 -3.02 -9.41
N THR A 29 8.10 -2.31 -9.43
CA THR A 29 7.75 -1.39 -10.53
C THR A 29 8.88 -0.38 -10.76
N ASN A 30 9.40 0.24 -9.70
CA ASN A 30 10.50 1.21 -9.80
C ASN A 30 11.76 0.62 -10.44
N VAL A 31 12.07 -0.66 -10.17
CA VAL A 31 13.23 -1.35 -10.77
C VAL A 31 13.02 -1.59 -12.26
N VAL A 32 11.82 -2.04 -12.66
CA VAL A 32 11.49 -2.26 -14.07
C VAL A 32 11.54 -0.96 -14.85
N GLU A 33 10.90 0.11 -14.36
CA GLU A 33 10.93 1.41 -15.01
C GLU A 33 12.35 1.98 -15.18
N LEU A 34 13.22 1.77 -14.18
CA LEU A 34 14.61 2.19 -14.28
C LEU A 34 15.38 1.41 -15.35
N ALA A 35 15.09 0.12 -15.51
CA ALA A 35 15.72 -0.72 -16.53
C ALA A 35 15.25 -0.34 -17.94
N GLU A 36 13.96 -0.01 -18.11
CA GLU A 36 13.39 0.39 -19.40
C GLU A 36 13.87 1.78 -19.88
N ARG A 37 14.27 2.66 -18.96
CA ARG A 37 14.78 4.01 -19.28
C ARG A 37 16.24 4.04 -19.74
N ARG A 38 16.92 2.89 -19.75
CA ARG A 38 18.31 2.73 -20.22
C ARG A 38 18.35 2.26 -21.66
#